data_AF-A0A933YER8-F1
#
_entry.id   AF-A0A933YER8-F1
#
_cell.length_a   1.000
_cell.length_b   1.000
_cell.length_c   1.000
_cell.angle_alpha   90.00
_cell.angle_beta   90.00
_cell.angle_gamma   90.00
#
_symmetry.space_group_name_H-M   'P 1'
#
loop_
_entity.id
_entity.type
_entity.pdbx_description
1 polymer ?
#
loop_
_entity_poly.entity_id
_entity_poly.type
_entity_poly.pdbx_seq_one_letter_code
_entity_poly.pdbx_strand_id
1 'polypeptide(L)'
;MRTEHPNIRLIDFAAGRLDAEDRERLERHLAECPECRDDLRSIEIGVDALRQPSHETIPRVYFTTILPRVRSRIAEGKPKPVLGWIVWSKLAFPFASLALIIGILFLSLGEEENGLERNPLRPVLQSVRADEAIDVLIDEAMKSSMMRPLDQVAAESVLNDRAQVKILHKALKEQPSALGGANDFSSSTLEYELSDLSNDQVNELLERLSEREIQ
;
A
#
# COMPACT_ATOMS: atom_id res chain seq x y z
N MET A 1 2.20 -36.83 -4.04
CA MET A 1 2.07 -35.70 -3.10
C MET A 1 2.54 -34.46 -3.84
N ARG A 2 1.66 -33.47 -4.07
CA ARG A 2 2.09 -32.16 -4.57
C ARG A 2 2.57 -31.38 -3.36
N THR A 3 3.88 -31.36 -3.14
CA THR A 3 4.49 -30.43 -2.20
C THR A 3 4.34 -29.04 -2.78
N GLU A 4 3.62 -28.15 -2.11
CA GLU A 4 3.58 -26.75 -2.51
C GLU A 4 4.99 -26.19 -2.36
N HIS A 5 5.67 -25.95 -3.49
CA HIS A 5 7.00 -25.36 -3.49
C HIS A 5 6.87 -23.90 -3.02
N PRO A 6 7.51 -23.49 -1.92
CA PRO A 6 7.48 -22.11 -1.44
C PRO A 6 8.40 -21.24 -2.31
N ASN A 7 8.06 -21.10 -3.59
CA ASN A 7 8.90 -20.49 -4.61
C ASN A 7 9.23 -19.02 -4.28
N ILE A 8 8.32 -18.33 -3.59
CA ILE A 8 8.49 -16.92 -3.16
C ILE A 8 9.57 -16.77 -2.07
N ARG A 9 9.91 -17.83 -1.31
CA ARG A 9 10.84 -17.73 -0.17
C ARG A 9 12.30 -18.07 -0.49
N LEU A 10 12.59 -18.71 -1.62
CA LEU A 10 13.96 -19.08 -2.01
C LEU A 10 14.82 -17.85 -2.30
N ILE A 11 14.25 -16.80 -2.90
CA ILE A 11 14.94 -15.54 -3.18
C ILE A 11 15.35 -14.84 -1.87
N ASP A 12 14.45 -14.79 -0.88
CA ASP A 12 14.76 -14.18 0.41
C ASP A 12 15.76 -15.01 1.22
N PHE A 13 15.75 -16.33 1.07
CA PHE A 13 16.80 -17.19 1.64
C PHE A 13 18.17 -16.86 1.02
N ALA A 14 18.29 -16.84 -0.30
CA ALA A 14 19.53 -16.51 -1.01
C ALA A 14 20.01 -15.08 -0.71
N ALA A 15 19.09 -14.14 -0.53
CA ALA A 15 19.39 -12.76 -0.14
C ALA A 15 19.76 -12.62 1.35
N GLY A 16 19.53 -13.64 2.18
CA GLY A 16 19.78 -13.61 3.63
C GLY A 16 18.74 -12.81 4.43
N ARG A 17 17.52 -12.64 3.90
CA ARG A 17 16.45 -11.81 4.48
C ARG A 17 15.43 -12.57 5.33
N LEU A 18 15.45 -13.90 5.32
CA LEU A 18 14.57 -14.71 6.17
C LEU A 18 14.95 -14.61 7.65
N ASP A 19 13.94 -14.65 8.52
CA ASP A 19 14.13 -14.82 9.95
C ASP A 19 14.65 -16.23 10.30
N ALA A 20 15.00 -16.44 11.57
CA ALA A 20 15.60 -17.70 12.00
C ALA A 20 14.65 -18.90 11.90
N GLU A 21 13.35 -18.71 12.15
CA GLU A 21 12.35 -19.80 12.14
C GLU A 21 12.05 -20.24 10.71
N ASP A 22 11.81 -19.28 9.81
CA ASP A 22 11.56 -19.54 8.41
C ASP A 22 12.79 -20.11 7.69
N ARG A 23 14.00 -19.67 8.10
CA ARG A 23 15.26 -20.25 7.63
C ARG A 23 15.36 -21.73 7.98
N GLU A 24 15.12 -22.11 9.24
CA GLU A 24 15.21 -23.51 9.67
C GLU A 24 14.17 -24.40 8.96
N ARG A 25 12.94 -23.90 8.79
CA ARG A 25 11.88 -24.62 8.05
C ARG A 25 12.29 -24.87 6.61
N LEU A 26 12.89 -23.88 5.94
CA LEU A 26 13.32 -24.02 4.56
C LEU A 26 14.54 -24.93 4.42
N GLU A 27 15.51 -24.86 5.34
CA GLU A 27 16.67 -25.76 5.37
C GLU A 27 16.24 -27.23 5.49
N ARG A 28 15.25 -27.50 6.34
CA ARG A 28 14.67 -28.85 6.46
C ARG A 28 14.04 -29.32 5.14
N HIS A 29 13.30 -28.45 4.46
CA HIS A 29 12.73 -28.76 3.16
C HIS A 29 13.80 -28.99 2.07
N LEU A 30 14.86 -28.18 2.06
CA LEU A 30 16.00 -28.31 1.14
C LEU A 30 16.80 -29.61 1.37
N ALA A 31 16.79 -30.15 2.59
CA ALA A 31 17.38 -31.45 2.86
C ALA A 31 16.63 -32.59 2.12
N GLU A 32 15.30 -32.49 2.02
CA GLU A 32 14.42 -33.52 1.47
C GLU A 32 14.13 -33.36 -0.04
N CYS A 33 14.09 -32.12 -0.55
CA CYS A 33 13.66 -31.83 -1.92
C CYS A 33 14.85 -31.47 -2.84
N PRO A 34 15.25 -32.35 -3.79
CA PRO A 34 16.33 -32.05 -4.73
C PRO A 34 15.98 -30.93 -5.72
N GLU A 35 14.72 -30.83 -6.17
CA GLU A 35 14.27 -29.79 -7.11
C GLU A 35 14.46 -28.38 -6.52
N CYS A 36 14.02 -28.17 -5.27
CA CYS A 36 14.23 -26.89 -4.58
C CYS A 36 15.71 -26.53 -4.37
N ARG A 37 16.60 -27.53 -4.27
CA ARG A 37 18.06 -27.27 -4.19
C ARG A 37 18.61 -26.79 -5.53
N ASP A 38 18.15 -27.36 -6.63
CA ASP A 38 18.57 -26.94 -7.97
C ASP A 38 18.02 -25.55 -8.33
N ASP A 39 16.79 -25.25 -7.91
CA ASP A 39 16.20 -23.91 -8.00
C ASP A 39 16.99 -22.89 -7.16
N LEU A 40 17.31 -23.24 -5.91
CA LEU A 40 18.12 -22.38 -5.04
C LEU A 40 19.48 -22.08 -5.65
N ARG A 41 20.18 -23.08 -6.20
CA ARG A 41 21.47 -22.89 -6.88
C ARG A 41 21.36 -21.91 -8.05
N SER A 42 20.27 -21.99 -8.82
CA SER A 42 20.03 -21.09 -9.95
C SER A 42 19.80 -19.64 -9.48
N ILE A 43 19.08 -19.47 -8.37
CA ILE A 43 18.85 -18.16 -7.74
C ILE A 43 20.16 -17.59 -7.16
N GLU A 44 20.96 -18.41 -6.47
CA GLU A 44 22.25 -17.99 -5.89
C GLU A 44 23.19 -17.44 -6.96
N ILE A 45 23.29 -18.09 -8.13
CA ILE A 45 24.09 -17.59 -9.27
C ILE A 45 23.60 -16.20 -9.72
N GLY A 46 22.28 -16.00 -9.81
CA GLY A 46 21.70 -14.70 -10.19
C GLY A 46 21.96 -13.62 -9.13
N VAL A 47 21.79 -13.95 -7.85
CA VAL A 47 22.05 -13.02 -6.73
C VAL A 47 23.54 -12.66 -6.66
N ASP A 48 24.44 -13.62 -6.88
CA ASP A 48 25.88 -13.38 -6.88
C ASP A 48 26.31 -12.51 -8.07
N ALA A 49 25.71 -12.71 -9.25
CA ALA A 49 25.93 -11.84 -10.41
C ALA A 49 25.49 -10.40 -10.14
N LEU A 50 24.39 -10.19 -9.40
CA LEU A 50 23.93 -8.86 -8.98
C LEU A 50 24.76 -8.26 -7.84
N ARG A 51 25.32 -9.10 -6.96
CA ARG A 51 26.18 -8.66 -5.84
C ARG A 51 27.57 -8.26 -6.29
N GLN A 52 28.06 -8.82 -7.40
CA GLN A 52 29.31 -8.37 -7.97
C GLN A 52 29.16 -6.89 -8.35
N PRO A 53 29.87 -5.97 -7.67
CA PRO A 53 29.80 -4.58 -8.03
C PRO A 53 30.28 -4.51 -9.47
N SER A 54 29.40 -4.11 -10.39
CA SER A 54 29.86 -3.74 -11.72
C SER A 54 30.87 -2.63 -11.49
N HIS A 55 32.14 -2.90 -11.78
CA HIS A 55 33.22 -1.90 -11.70
C HIS A 55 33.09 -0.83 -12.80
N GLU A 56 31.86 -0.56 -13.22
CA GLU A 56 31.54 0.53 -14.10
C GLU A 56 31.76 1.80 -13.30
N THR A 57 32.74 2.57 -13.75
CA THR A 57 33.16 3.80 -13.08
C THR A 57 32.05 4.81 -13.32
N ILE A 58 31.04 4.85 -12.44
CA ILE A 58 29.90 5.75 -12.58
C ILE A 58 30.45 7.16 -12.79
N PRO A 59 30.16 7.82 -13.93
CA PRO A 59 30.69 9.13 -14.22
C PRO A 59 30.29 10.09 -13.10
N ARG A 60 31.27 10.76 -12.46
CA ARG A 60 30.99 11.71 -11.37
C ARG A 60 29.98 12.80 -11.76
N VAL A 61 29.86 13.06 -13.06
CA VAL A 61 28.92 14.03 -13.63
C VAL A 61 27.45 13.64 -13.39
N TYR A 62 27.12 12.34 -13.37
CA TYR A 62 25.75 11.85 -13.21
C TYR A 62 25.10 12.28 -11.88
N PHE A 63 25.87 12.27 -10.79
CA PHE A 63 25.36 12.68 -9.47
C PHE A 63 25.17 14.20 -9.34
N THR A 64 25.87 15.00 -10.16
CA THR A 64 25.78 16.47 -10.09
C THR A 64 24.49 17.01 -10.70
N THR A 65 23.91 16.32 -11.67
CA THR A 65 22.67 16.74 -12.37
C THR A 65 21.40 16.19 -11.71
N ILE A 66 21.46 14.99 -11.14
CA ILE A 66 20.27 14.33 -10.56
C ILE A 66 19.91 14.88 -9.17
N LEU A 67 20.90 15.09 -8.31
CA LEU A 67 20.66 15.57 -6.93
C LEU A 67 19.88 16.89 -6.88
N PRO A 68 20.19 17.92 -7.69
CA PRO A 68 19.40 19.14 -7.75
C PRO A 68 17.95 18.90 -8.18
N ARG A 69 17.73 18.01 -9.15
CA ARG A 69 16.39 17.72 -9.70
C ARG A 69 15.52 17.00 -8.69
N VAL A 70 16.08 16.03 -7.97
CA VAL A 70 15.40 15.33 -6.86
C VAL A 70 15.08 16.30 -5.72
N ARG A 71 16.03 17.18 -5.36
CA ARG A 71 15.79 18.21 -4.34
C ARG A 71 14.70 19.19 -4.76
N SER A 72 14.65 19.61 -6.03
CA SER A 72 13.59 20.48 -6.56
C SER A 72 12.23 19.80 -6.42
N ARG A 73 12.09 18.55 -6.84
CA ARG A 73 10.82 17.80 -6.72
C ARG A 73 10.40 17.58 -5.27
N ILE A 74 11.33 17.30 -4.36
CA ILE A 74 11.03 17.20 -2.92
C ILE A 74 10.63 18.56 -2.34
N ALA A 75 11.22 19.66 -2.81
CA ALA A 75 10.85 21.01 -2.37
C ALA A 75 9.49 21.45 -2.93
N GLU A 76 9.17 21.07 -4.16
CA GLU A 76 7.90 21.34 -4.83
C GLU A 76 6.76 20.48 -4.26
N GLY A 77 7.03 19.22 -3.92
CA GLY A 77 6.07 18.28 -3.36
C GLY A 77 5.83 18.42 -1.86
N LYS A 78 6.66 19.16 -1.12
CA LYS A 78 6.34 19.51 0.27
C LYS A 78 5.16 20.48 0.23
N PRO A 79 3.99 20.12 0.82
CA PRO A 79 2.88 21.04 0.90
C PRO A 79 3.40 22.31 1.57
N LYS A 80 3.35 23.43 0.83
CA LYS A 80 3.76 24.72 1.38
C LYS A 80 3.03 24.86 2.70
N PRO A 81 3.72 25.10 3.84
CA PRO A 81 3.04 25.24 5.11
C PRO A 81 2.02 26.35 4.92
N VAL A 82 0.74 25.96 4.87
CA VAL A 82 -0.34 26.91 4.71
C VAL A 82 -0.35 27.70 6.00
N LEU A 83 0.30 28.87 5.97
CA LEU A 83 0.38 29.79 7.10
C LEU A 83 -1.03 30.05 7.67
N GLY A 84 -2.05 29.95 6.81
CA GLY A 84 -3.46 29.96 7.17
C GLY A 84 -3.87 28.91 8.21
N TRP A 85 -3.38 27.67 8.19
CA TRP A 85 -3.77 26.64 9.17
C TRP A 85 -3.28 26.96 10.58
N ILE A 86 -2.08 27.53 10.72
CA ILE A 86 -1.52 27.94 12.02
C ILE A 86 -2.27 29.16 12.58
N VAL A 87 -2.70 30.08 11.71
CA VAL A 87 -3.49 31.25 12.13
C VAL A 87 -4.92 30.83 12.49
N TRP A 88 -5.53 29.93 11.73
CA TRP A 88 -6.89 29.42 12.02
C TRP A 88 -6.93 28.54 13.26
N SER A 89 -5.90 27.72 13.53
CA SER A 89 -5.86 26.91 14.75
C SER A 89 -5.74 27.76 16.03
N LYS A 90 -5.01 28.87 15.97
CA LYS A 90 -4.92 29.82 17.10
C LYS A 90 -6.21 30.61 17.33
N LEU A 91 -7.01 30.86 16.29
CA LEU A 91 -8.34 31.49 16.45
C LEU A 91 -9.42 30.48 16.84
N ALA A 92 -9.37 29.23 16.41
CA ALA A 92 -10.41 28.25 16.71
C ALA A 92 -10.49 27.89 18.20
N PHE A 93 -9.36 27.90 18.91
CA PHE A 93 -9.29 27.53 20.32
C PHE A 93 -10.14 28.40 21.26
N PRO A 94 -10.07 29.75 21.22
CA PRO A 94 -10.94 30.59 22.06
C PRO A 94 -12.43 30.43 21.70
N PHE A 95 -12.79 30.28 20.42
CA PHE A 95 -14.19 30.07 20.04
C PHE A 95 -14.75 28.74 20.54
N ALA A 96 -13.96 27.66 20.51
CA ALA A 96 -14.37 26.37 21.08
C ALA A 96 -14.62 26.46 22.59
N SER A 97 -13.75 27.16 23.33
CA SER A 97 -13.96 27.37 24.78
C SER A 97 -15.21 28.20 25.07
N LEU A 98 -15.48 29.24 24.28
CA LEU A 98 -16.65 30.10 24.44
C LEU A 98 -17.94 29.33 24.13
N ALA A 99 -17.95 28.56 23.04
CA ALA A 99 -19.09 27.72 22.68
C ALA A 99 -19.40 26.67 23.74
N LEU A 100 -18.37 26.09 24.36
CA LEU A 100 -18.53 25.12 25.45
C LEU A 100 -19.11 25.77 26.71
N ILE A 101 -18.65 26.97 27.09
CA ILE A 101 -19.21 27.73 28.22
C ILE A 101 -20.67 28.10 27.94
N ILE A 102 -20.98 28.56 26.72
CA ILE A 102 -22.36 28.89 26.31
C ILE A 102 -23.24 27.64 26.34
N GLY A 103 -22.75 26.51 25.83
CA GLY A 103 -23.49 25.24 25.84
C GLY A 103 -23.80 24.75 27.27
N ILE A 104 -22.83 24.84 28.19
CA ILE A 104 -23.04 24.51 29.60
C ILE A 104 -24.07 25.45 30.23
N LEU A 105 -23.98 26.76 29.93
CA LEU A 105 -24.93 27.76 30.43
C LEU A 105 -26.36 27.48 29.94
N PHE A 106 -26.53 27.13 28.67
CA PHE A 106 -27.82 26.74 28.11
C PHE A 106 -28.35 25.44 28.70
N LEU A 107 -27.48 24.45 28.98
CA LEU A 107 -27.89 23.24 29.70
C LEU A 107 -28.39 23.56 31.11
N SER A 108 -27.72 24.45 31.84
CA SER A 108 -28.12 24.83 33.19
C SER A 108 -29.40 25.67 33.24
N LEU A 109 -29.74 26.38 32.16
CA LEU A 109 -30.97 27.19 32.07
C LEU A 109 -32.14 26.43 31.44
N GLY A 110 -31.90 25.31 30.76
CA GLY A 110 -32.90 24.56 29.99
C GLY A 110 -33.67 23.48 30.75
N GLU A 111 -33.48 23.36 32.07
CA GLU A 111 -34.11 22.32 32.90
C GLU A 111 -35.38 22.82 33.62
N GLU A 112 -36.15 23.70 32.98
CA GLU A 112 -37.55 23.95 33.33
C GLU A 112 -38.44 23.76 32.09
N GLU A 113 -39.36 22.80 32.20
CA GLU A 113 -40.50 22.58 31.31
C GLU A 113 -40.21 22.36 29.81
N ASN A 114 -39.59 21.23 29.48
CA ASN A 114 -40.07 20.49 28.31
C ASN A 114 -40.31 19.06 28.72
N GLY A 115 -41.60 18.71 28.81
CA GLY A 115 -42.06 17.36 29.06
C GLY A 115 -41.36 16.39 28.12
N LEU A 116 -40.38 15.68 28.68
CA LEU A 116 -39.81 14.49 28.09
C LEU A 116 -40.96 13.51 27.86
N GLU A 117 -41.47 13.54 26.62
CA GLU A 117 -42.05 12.39 25.97
C GLU A 117 -41.28 11.17 26.45
N ARG A 118 -42.00 10.32 27.18
CA ARG A 118 -41.48 9.13 27.81
C ARG A 118 -40.74 8.33 26.75
N ASN A 119 -39.42 8.38 26.81
CA ASN A 119 -38.56 7.56 25.98
C ASN A 119 -38.99 6.09 26.23
N PRO A 120 -39.66 5.43 25.26
CA PRO A 120 -40.36 4.16 25.49
C PRO A 120 -39.40 3.01 25.84
N LEU A 121 -38.10 3.27 25.71
CA LEU A 121 -37.01 2.36 26.01
C LEU A 121 -36.58 2.38 27.49
N ARG A 122 -37.02 3.36 28.29
CA ARG A 122 -36.66 3.43 29.71
C ARG A 122 -37.15 2.23 30.55
N PRO A 123 -38.40 1.73 30.39
CA PRO A 123 -38.80 0.51 31.11
C PRO A 123 -38.04 -0.73 30.63
N VAL A 124 -37.62 -0.78 29.35
CA VAL A 124 -36.83 -1.88 28.80
C VAL A 124 -35.39 -1.85 29.35
N LEU A 125 -34.79 -0.66 29.46
CA LEU A 125 -33.47 -0.48 30.06
C LEU A 125 -33.45 -0.71 31.57
N GLN A 126 -34.58 -0.53 32.26
CA GLN A 126 -34.69 -0.86 33.69
C GLN A 126 -34.92 -2.35 33.96
N SER A 127 -35.45 -3.11 33.00
CA SER A 127 -35.62 -4.56 33.14
C SER A 127 -34.36 -5.36 32.80
N VAL A 128 -33.40 -4.78 32.08
CA VAL A 128 -32.12 -5.43 31.80
C VAL A 128 -31.20 -5.18 32.98
N ARG A 129 -30.91 -6.24 33.75
CA ARG A 129 -29.91 -6.15 34.82
C ARG A 129 -28.51 -5.95 34.20
N ALA A 130 -27.65 -5.25 34.92
CA ALA A 130 -26.33 -4.83 34.42
C ALA A 130 -25.42 -6.00 34.01
N ASP A 131 -25.65 -7.19 34.55
CA ASP A 131 -24.99 -8.45 34.20
C ASP A 131 -25.40 -8.96 32.80
N GLU A 132 -26.68 -8.88 32.43
CA GLU A 132 -27.14 -9.32 31.11
C GLU A 132 -26.74 -8.36 29.98
N ALA A 133 -26.63 -7.06 30.27
CA ALA A 133 -26.20 -6.07 29.28
C ALA A 133 -24.75 -6.27 28.82
N ILE A 134 -23.88 -6.77 29.70
CA ILE A 134 -22.48 -7.03 29.39
C ILE A 134 -22.36 -8.23 28.45
N ASP A 135 -23.15 -9.28 28.66
CA ASP A 135 -23.10 -10.48 27.81
C ASP A 135 -23.56 -10.18 26.38
N VAL A 136 -24.59 -9.36 26.19
CA VAL A 136 -25.06 -8.94 24.85
C VAL A 136 -24.02 -8.06 24.14
N LEU A 137 -23.33 -7.18 24.87
CA LEU A 137 -22.26 -6.34 24.30
C LEU A 137 -21.03 -7.16 23.90
N ILE A 138 -20.69 -8.19 24.67
CA ILE A 138 -19.58 -9.11 24.34
C ILE A 138 -19.94 -9.96 23.12
N ASP A 139 -21.18 -10.48 23.05
CA ASP A 139 -21.63 -11.29 21.91
C ASP A 139 -21.67 -10.47 20.61
N GLU A 140 -22.15 -9.23 20.65
CA GLU A 140 -22.17 -8.34 19.48
C GLU A 140 -20.74 -7.90 19.07
N ALA A 141 -19.83 -7.69 20.02
CA ALA A 141 -18.42 -7.39 19.74
C ALA A 141 -17.69 -8.60 19.12
N MET A 142 -17.98 -9.81 19.57
CA MET A 142 -17.45 -11.04 18.97
C MET A 142 -18.02 -11.28 17.57
N LYS A 143 -19.32 -11.02 17.38
CA LYS A 143 -19.99 -11.19 16.09
C LYS A 143 -19.56 -10.15 15.05
N SER A 144 -19.33 -8.90 15.45
CA SER A 144 -18.85 -7.85 14.55
C SER A 144 -17.35 -7.98 14.22
N SER A 145 -16.54 -8.53 15.13
CA SER A 145 -15.11 -8.79 14.86
C SER A 145 -14.85 -10.02 13.98
N MET A 146 -15.81 -10.96 13.85
CA MET A 146 -15.67 -12.14 12.99
C MET A 146 -16.15 -11.97 11.54
N MET A 147 -16.82 -10.87 11.17
CA MET A 147 -17.32 -10.65 9.79
C MET A 147 -16.62 -9.51 9.03
N ARG A 148 -15.30 -9.53 8.98
CA ARG A 148 -14.57 -8.94 7.83
C ARG A 148 -13.50 -9.92 7.34
N PRO A 149 -13.86 -10.90 6.49
CA PRO A 149 -12.85 -11.67 5.77
C PRO A 149 -12.09 -10.72 4.83
N LEU A 150 -10.81 -10.52 5.14
CA LEU A 150 -9.85 -9.80 4.28
C LEU A 150 -9.65 -10.47 2.90
N ASP A 151 -10.16 -11.69 2.72
CA ASP A 151 -9.97 -12.48 1.51
C ASP A 151 -10.93 -12.10 0.36
N GLN A 152 -12.00 -11.34 0.63
CA GLN A 152 -13.03 -11.07 -0.40
C GLN A 152 -12.78 -9.81 -1.24
N VAL A 153 -11.84 -8.93 -0.85
CA VAL A 153 -11.47 -7.75 -1.66
C VAL A 153 -10.35 -8.09 -2.66
N ALA A 154 -9.56 -9.13 -2.42
CA ALA A 154 -8.47 -9.54 -3.32
C ALA A 154 -8.92 -10.47 -4.46
N ALA A 155 -10.07 -11.14 -4.35
CA ALA A 155 -10.51 -12.13 -5.34
C ALA A 155 -11.22 -11.52 -6.57
N GLU A 156 -11.79 -10.32 -6.45
CA GLU A 156 -12.56 -9.70 -7.53
C GLU A 156 -11.70 -8.86 -8.49
N SER A 157 -10.53 -8.38 -8.05
CA SER A 157 -9.55 -7.68 -8.91
C SER A 157 -8.74 -8.64 -9.80
N VAL A 158 -8.49 -9.88 -9.35
CA VAL A 158 -7.68 -10.86 -10.09
C VAL A 158 -8.43 -11.52 -11.26
N LEU A 159 -9.77 -11.56 -11.22
CA LEU A 159 -10.57 -12.17 -12.29
C LEU A 159 -10.80 -11.25 -13.50
N ASN A 160 -10.69 -9.93 -13.34
CA ASN A 160 -10.76 -8.99 -14.46
C ASN A 160 -9.46 -8.98 -15.30
N ASP A 161 -8.33 -9.35 -14.68
CA ASP A 161 -7.02 -9.32 -15.33
C ASP A 161 -6.77 -10.50 -16.29
N ARG A 162 -7.44 -11.63 -16.07
CA ARG A 162 -7.26 -12.83 -16.90
C ARG A 162 -7.82 -12.68 -18.32
N ALA A 163 -8.77 -11.76 -18.52
CA ALA A 163 -9.28 -11.40 -19.84
C ALA A 163 -8.28 -10.52 -20.60
N GLN A 164 -7.62 -9.57 -19.92
CA GLN A 164 -6.62 -8.70 -20.53
C GLN A 164 -5.34 -9.45 -20.91
N VAL A 165 -4.90 -10.40 -20.08
CA VAL A 165 -3.74 -11.26 -20.38
C VAL A 165 -3.99 -12.11 -21.64
N LYS A 166 -5.21 -12.58 -21.90
CA LYS A 166 -5.53 -13.32 -23.14
C LYS A 166 -5.48 -12.43 -24.39
N ILE A 167 -5.85 -11.16 -24.27
CA ILE A 167 -5.76 -10.18 -25.37
C ILE A 167 -4.28 -9.88 -25.67
N LEU A 168 -3.47 -9.67 -24.63
CA LEU A 168 -2.03 -9.43 -24.77
C LEU A 168 -1.31 -10.63 -25.39
N HIS A 169 -1.65 -11.84 -24.96
CA HIS A 169 -1.05 -13.08 -25.47
C HIS A 169 -1.50 -13.40 -26.91
N LYS A 170 -2.69 -12.94 -27.33
CA LYS A 170 -3.14 -13.03 -28.72
C LYS A 170 -2.42 -12.01 -29.61
N ALA A 171 -2.24 -10.77 -29.13
CA ALA A 171 -1.49 -9.73 -29.84
C ALA A 171 -0.01 -10.12 -30.04
N LEU A 172 0.63 -10.73 -29.03
CA LEU A 172 2.01 -11.24 -29.12
C LEU A 172 2.16 -12.42 -30.09
N LYS A 173 1.11 -13.23 -30.27
CA LYS A 173 1.16 -14.41 -31.14
C LYS A 173 0.96 -14.07 -32.63
N GLU A 174 0.29 -12.96 -32.93
CA GLU A 174 -0.03 -12.54 -34.30
C GLU A 174 1.07 -11.68 -34.96
N GLN A 175 2.09 -11.22 -34.22
CA GLN A 175 3.25 -10.48 -34.79
C GLN A 175 4.64 -10.98 -34.32
N PRO A 176 5.02 -12.24 -34.58
CA PRO A 176 6.34 -12.75 -34.21
C PRO A 176 7.50 -12.17 -35.04
N SER A 177 7.23 -11.48 -36.15
CA SER A 177 8.25 -11.05 -37.13
C SER A 177 8.76 -9.61 -36.94
N ALA A 178 8.18 -8.82 -36.03
CA ALA A 178 8.57 -7.42 -35.80
C ALA A 178 9.52 -7.23 -34.60
N LEU A 179 9.78 -8.29 -33.81
CA LEU A 179 10.58 -8.24 -32.58
C LEU A 179 12.04 -8.69 -32.75
N GLY A 180 12.54 -8.73 -33.99
CA GLY A 180 13.94 -9.06 -34.31
C GLY A 180 14.98 -7.97 -33.99
N GLY A 181 14.59 -6.89 -33.30
CA GLY A 181 15.46 -5.73 -33.00
C GLY A 181 15.43 -5.25 -31.56
N ALA A 182 14.92 -6.05 -30.60
CA ALA A 182 14.71 -5.60 -29.23
C ALA A 182 15.97 -5.55 -28.34
N ASN A 183 17.13 -6.00 -28.82
CA ASN A 183 18.38 -5.96 -28.05
C ASN A 183 19.18 -4.65 -28.21
N ASP A 184 18.68 -3.70 -29.00
CA ASP A 184 19.30 -2.39 -29.18
C ASP A 184 18.39 -1.25 -28.71
N PHE A 185 17.58 -1.53 -27.68
CA PHE A 185 16.85 -0.49 -26.94
C PHE A 185 17.85 0.25 -26.02
N SER A 186 18.77 0.98 -26.64
CA SER A 186 19.76 1.81 -25.96
C SER A 186 19.04 2.86 -25.13
N SER A 187 19.47 3.02 -23.88
CA SER A 187 19.00 4.06 -22.94
C SER A 187 19.05 5.48 -23.55
N SER A 188 19.90 5.70 -24.55
CA SER A 188 20.00 6.96 -25.29
C SER A 188 18.75 7.31 -26.11
N THR A 189 18.03 6.31 -26.63
CA THR A 189 16.83 6.55 -27.45
C THR A 189 15.65 6.96 -26.57
N LEU A 190 15.54 6.33 -25.39
CA LEU A 190 14.59 6.73 -24.35
C LEU A 190 14.87 8.13 -23.82
N GLU A 191 16.13 8.51 -23.60
CA GLU A 191 16.48 9.86 -23.16
C GLU A 191 16.06 10.93 -24.17
N TYR A 192 16.19 10.65 -25.47
CA TYR A 192 15.77 11.60 -26.51
C TYR A 192 14.25 11.74 -26.58
N GLU A 193 13.51 10.63 -26.56
CA GLU A 193 12.03 10.68 -26.55
C GLU A 193 11.47 11.29 -25.26
N LEU A 194 12.10 11.05 -24.11
CA LEU A 194 11.71 11.66 -22.83
C LEU A 194 12.04 13.16 -22.76
N SER A 195 13.02 13.62 -23.53
CA SER A 195 13.40 15.04 -23.58
C SER A 195 12.42 15.90 -24.39
N ASP A 196 11.66 15.29 -25.30
CA ASP A 196 10.70 15.98 -26.18
C ASP A 196 9.28 16.02 -25.58
N LEU A 197 9.06 15.33 -24.46
CA LEU A 197 7.78 15.38 -23.75
C LEU A 197 7.63 16.72 -23.03
N SER A 198 6.51 17.38 -23.31
CA SER A 198 6.11 18.60 -22.58
C SER A 198 5.83 18.28 -21.11
N ASN A 199 6.00 19.28 -20.24
CA ASN A 199 5.78 19.11 -18.80
C ASN A 199 4.39 18.56 -18.46
N ASP A 200 3.38 18.89 -19.27
CA ASP A 200 2.01 18.41 -19.07
C ASP A 200 1.89 16.90 -19.34
N GLN A 201 2.56 16.39 -20.38
CA GLN A 201 2.58 14.96 -20.70
C GLN A 201 3.37 14.15 -19.67
N VAL A 202 4.44 14.73 -19.10
CA VAL A 202 5.18 14.10 -18.00
C VAL A 202 4.30 13.98 -16.75
N ASN A 203 3.49 15.01 -16.44
CA ASN A 203 2.57 14.96 -15.30
C ASN A 203 1.46 13.93 -15.52
N GLU A 204 0.89 13.83 -16.72
CA GLU A 204 -0.13 12.82 -17.04
C GLU A 204 0.41 11.39 -16.95
N LEU A 205 1.66 11.15 -17.36
CA LEU A 205 2.32 9.85 -17.20
C LEU A 205 2.58 9.50 -15.72
N LEU A 206 2.98 10.48 -14.91
CA LEU A 206 3.19 10.28 -13.48
C LEU A 206 1.88 10.00 -12.74
N GLU A 207 0.80 10.70 -13.11
CA GLU A 207 -0.53 10.47 -12.54
C GLU A 207 -1.00 9.04 -12.84
N ARG A 208 -0.89 8.59 -14.10
CA ARG A 208 -1.22 7.22 -14.50
C ARG A 208 -0.38 6.14 -13.82
N LEU A 209 0.89 6.41 -13.55
CA LEU A 209 1.75 5.48 -12.80
C LEU A 209 1.37 5.44 -11.32
N SER A 210 1.03 6.58 -10.73
CA SER A 210 0.57 6.65 -9.33
C SER A 210 -0.77 5.93 -9.11
N GLU A 211 -1.68 5.96 -10.10
CA GLU A 211 -2.94 5.22 -10.04
C GLU A 211 -2.74 3.70 -10.12
N ARG A 212 -1.67 3.24 -10.76
CA ARG A 212 -1.34 1.81 -10.87
C ARG A 212 -0.60 1.25 -9.66
N GLU A 213 0.12 2.08 -8.91
CA GLU A 213 0.86 1.64 -7.71
C GLU A 213 -0.05 1.47 -6.48
N ILE A 214 -1.28 1.95 -6.55
CA ILE A 214 -2.27 1.91 -5.45
C ILE A 214 -3.26 0.72 -5.60
N GLN A 215 -3.20 -0.04 -6.71
CA GLN A 215 -3.99 -1.27 -6.92
C GLN A 215 -3.18 -2.53 -6.64
#